data_AF-A0A9X2LCS0-F1
#
_entry.id   AF-A0A9X2LCS0-F1
#
_cell.length_a   1.000
_cell.length_b   1.000
_cell.length_c   1.000
_cell.angle_alpha   90.00
_cell.angle_beta   90.00
_cell.angle_gamma   90.00
#
_symmetry.space_group_name_H-M   'P 1'
#
loop_
_entity.id
_entity.type
_entity.pdbx_description
1 polymer ?
#
loop_
_entity_poly.entity_id
_entity_poly.type
_entity_poly.pdbx_seq_one_letter_code
_entity_poly.pdbx_strand_id
1 'polypeptide(L)'
;MSNARFHLSSGGKVYGPYDTETLARFVAEKRLAHHSLVAPEGTQDFRPALQFPELRALFRPGSGEEHRAAPSPSSEGPSAAFLVAFGRASSEASKAADILRRLPSCHEITETVFLVRAAGSADELRERIAGALPSTERAFVMEASGAAIASHGIALAEHEDIRTMIKGG
;
A
#
# COMPACT_ATOMS: atom_id res chain seq x y z
N MET A 1 11.45 30.96 6.65
CA MET A 1 10.98 29.56 6.55
C MET A 1 11.97 28.72 7.33
N SER A 2 11.52 27.93 8.30
CA SER A 2 12.41 27.20 9.21
C SER A 2 13.12 26.06 8.46
N ASN A 3 14.45 25.97 8.53
CA ASN A 3 15.25 24.88 7.97
C ASN A 3 15.24 23.66 8.92
N ALA A 4 14.05 23.21 9.31
CA ALA A 4 13.92 22.05 10.19
C ALA A 4 14.26 20.77 9.42
N ARG A 5 15.13 19.94 9.98
CA ARG A 5 15.49 18.64 9.41
C ARG A 5 15.06 17.49 10.30
N PHE A 6 14.72 16.36 9.68
CA PHE A 6 14.19 15.19 10.36
C PHE A 6 14.87 13.90 9.95
N HIS A 7 15.06 13.01 10.92
CA HIS A 7 15.37 11.62 10.68
C HIS A 7 14.09 10.81 10.50
N LEU A 8 14.10 9.84 9.59
CA LEU A 8 13.00 8.92 9.33
C LEU A 8 13.38 7.52 9.85
N SER A 9 12.46 6.86 10.56
CA SER A 9 12.63 5.47 10.98
C SER A 9 11.74 4.55 10.16
N SER A 10 12.35 3.55 9.50
CA SER A 10 11.63 2.52 8.73
C SER A 10 12.37 1.18 8.84
N GLY A 11 11.64 0.12 9.22
CA GLY A 11 12.19 -1.24 9.34
C GLY A 11 13.36 -1.36 10.32
N GLY A 12 13.35 -0.56 11.40
CA GLY A 12 14.43 -0.53 12.40
C GLY A 12 15.70 0.20 11.97
N LYS A 13 15.70 0.86 10.80
CA LYS A 13 16.79 1.71 10.33
C LYS A 13 16.39 3.17 10.35
N VAL A 14 17.34 4.02 10.72
CA VAL A 14 17.19 5.48 10.74
C VAL A 14 17.88 6.07 9.51
N TYR A 15 17.17 6.93 8.79
CA TYR A 15 17.62 7.61 7.58
C TYR A 15 17.53 9.13 7.74
N GLY A 16 18.43 9.88 7.11
CA GLY A 16 18.47 11.34 7.18
C GLY A 16 19.68 11.89 7.93
N PRO A 17 19.65 13.18 8.34
CA PRO A 17 18.47 14.05 8.40
C PRO A 17 18.09 14.66 7.04
N TYR A 18 16.79 14.74 6.76
CA TYR A 18 16.20 15.32 5.54
C TYR A 18 15.53 16.65 5.83
N ASP A 19 15.63 17.59 4.90
CA ASP A 19 14.88 18.85 4.96
C ASP A 19 13.39 18.66 4.60
N THR A 20 12.60 19.67 4.90
CA THR A 20 11.14 19.67 4.66
C THR A 20 10.78 19.50 3.18
N GLU A 21 11.59 20.00 2.25
CA GLU A 21 11.38 19.87 0.80
C GLU A 21 11.56 18.43 0.33
N THR A 22 12.63 17.76 0.80
CA THR A 22 12.86 16.34 0.54
C THR A 22 11.76 15.48 1.15
N LEU A 23 11.31 15.80 2.36
CA LEU A 23 10.19 15.11 2.99
C LEU A 23 8.88 15.32 2.22
N ALA A 24 8.62 16.51 1.68
CA ALA A 24 7.45 16.79 0.85
C ALA A 24 7.44 15.91 -0.41
N ARG A 25 8.58 15.76 -1.07
CA ARG A 25 8.75 14.83 -2.20
C ARG A 25 8.53 13.38 -1.78
N PHE A 26 9.00 12.96 -0.60
CA PHE A 26 8.69 11.63 -0.08
C PHE A 26 7.20 11.42 0.19
N VAL A 27 6.46 12.46 0.59
CA VAL A 27 4.99 12.38 0.67
C VAL A 27 4.39 12.17 -0.71
N ALA A 28 4.82 12.95 -1.71
CA ALA A 28 4.34 12.83 -3.10
C ALA A 28 4.66 11.46 -3.73
N GLU A 29 5.84 10.91 -3.43
CA GLU A 29 6.28 9.58 -3.86
C GLU A 29 5.71 8.43 -3.01
N LYS A 30 4.82 8.72 -2.04
CA LYS A 30 4.26 7.75 -1.07
C LYS A 30 5.30 6.98 -0.23
N ARG A 31 6.48 7.55 -0.04
CA ARG A 31 7.57 7.01 0.79
C ARG A 31 7.54 7.51 2.24
N LEU A 32 6.81 8.59 2.50
CA LEU A 32 6.57 9.16 3.82
C LEU A 32 5.05 9.32 4.03
N ALA A 33 4.50 8.65 5.03
CA ALA A 33 3.10 8.74 5.41
C ALA A 33 2.92 9.54 6.71
N HIS A 34 1.69 9.97 6.99
CA HIS A 34 1.35 10.73 8.21
C HIS A 34 1.69 9.99 9.51
N HIS A 35 1.69 8.64 9.48
CA HIS A 35 2.04 7.78 10.60
C HIS A 35 3.52 7.36 10.61
N SER A 36 4.30 7.70 9.59
CA SER A 36 5.73 7.41 9.55
C SER A 36 6.44 8.06 10.73
N LEU A 37 7.34 7.32 11.35
CA LEU A 37 8.09 7.78 12.52
C LEU A 37 9.21 8.71 12.07
N VAL A 38 9.20 9.92 12.60
CA VAL A 38 10.24 10.92 12.36
C VAL A 38 10.70 11.54 13.67
N ALA A 39 11.97 11.96 13.71
CA ALA A 39 12.56 12.65 14.85
C ALA A 39 13.27 13.92 14.35
N PRO A 40 13.07 15.09 14.99
CA PRO A 40 13.84 16.28 14.68
C PRO A 40 15.34 16.01 14.81
N GLU A 41 16.14 16.69 14.00
CA GLU A 41 17.60 16.65 14.09
C GLU A 41 18.07 16.97 15.52
N GLY A 42 19.02 16.19 16.03
CA GLY A 42 19.53 16.30 17.40
C GLY A 42 18.68 15.58 18.46
N THR A 43 17.56 14.96 18.07
CA THR A 43 16.71 14.17 18.98
C THR A 43 16.62 12.71 18.54
N GLN A 44 16.30 11.82 19.48
CA GLN A 44 15.92 10.42 19.20
C GLN A 44 14.44 10.16 19.47
N ASP A 45 13.65 11.23 19.61
CA ASP A 45 12.22 11.16 19.92
C ASP A 45 11.42 10.92 18.63
N PHE A 46 11.40 9.67 18.20
CA PHE A 46 10.65 9.23 17.04
C PHE A 46 9.17 9.19 17.33
N ARG A 47 8.42 10.04 16.64
CA ARG A 47 6.96 10.11 16.72
C ARG A 47 6.35 10.29 15.34
N PRO A 48 5.05 9.98 15.17
CA PRO A 48 4.39 10.12 13.88
C PRO A 48 4.57 11.52 13.26
N ALA A 49 4.81 11.58 11.95
CA ALA A 49 5.02 12.82 11.21
C ALA A 49 3.88 13.85 11.40
N LEU A 50 2.63 13.38 11.57
CA LEU A 50 1.47 14.25 11.83
C LEU A 50 1.54 14.98 13.19
N GLN A 51 2.39 14.55 14.13
CA GLN A 51 2.56 15.26 15.40
C GLN A 51 3.43 16.52 15.28
N PHE A 52 4.13 16.70 14.16
CA PHE A 52 4.95 17.87 13.90
C PHE A 52 4.18 18.90 13.08
N PRO A 53 3.89 20.11 13.62
CA PRO A 53 3.11 21.13 12.91
C PRO A 53 3.65 21.47 11.52
N GLU A 54 4.97 21.47 11.36
CA GLU A 54 5.67 21.77 10.10
C GLU A 54 5.54 20.67 9.05
N LEU A 55 5.35 19.41 9.45
CA LEU A 55 5.10 18.31 8.51
C LEU A 55 3.61 18.10 8.24
N ARG A 56 2.71 18.49 9.16
CA ARG A 56 1.26 18.39 8.97
C ARG A 56 0.78 19.06 7.68
N ALA A 57 1.41 20.16 7.29
CA ALA A 57 1.07 20.89 6.06
C ALA A 57 1.34 20.04 4.80
N LEU A 58 2.35 19.17 4.82
CA LEU A 58 2.71 18.30 3.69
C LEU A 58 1.65 17.23 3.41
N PHE A 59 0.86 16.87 4.43
CA PHE A 59 -0.18 15.84 4.34
C PHE A 59 -1.59 16.42 4.14
N ARG A 60 -1.75 17.75 4.16
CA ARG A 60 -3.05 18.35 3.84
C ARG A 60 -3.23 18.27 2.31
N PRO A 61 -4.32 17.68 1.81
CA PRO A 61 -4.70 17.86 0.42
C PRO A 61 -4.99 19.36 0.23
N GLY A 62 -4.10 20.06 -0.47
CA GLY A 62 -4.10 21.51 -0.55
C GLY A 62 -3.89 21.99 -1.98
N SER A 63 -5.03 22.29 -2.63
CA SER A 63 -5.21 23.37 -3.60
C SER A 63 -4.22 23.47 -4.78
N GLY A 64 -4.41 22.59 -5.76
CA GLY A 64 -4.38 22.98 -7.17
C GLY A 64 -5.82 23.07 -7.66
N GLU A 65 -6.17 24.17 -8.33
CA GLU A 65 -7.54 24.64 -8.61
C GLU A 65 -8.41 23.76 -9.54
N GLU A 66 -9.71 23.76 -9.21
CA GLU A 66 -10.93 23.63 -10.03
C GLU A 66 -11.17 22.45 -11.00
N HIS A 67 -11.95 21.45 -10.55
CA HIS A 67 -13.27 21.17 -11.14
C HIS A 67 -14.22 20.42 -10.20
N ARG A 68 -15.26 21.14 -9.77
CA ARG A 68 -16.67 20.77 -9.50
C ARG A 68 -17.06 19.35 -9.01
N ALA A 69 -17.91 19.41 -7.96
CA ALA A 69 -18.85 18.42 -7.42
C ALA A 69 -18.29 17.48 -6.33
N ALA A 70 -18.76 17.69 -5.10
CA ALA A 70 -18.62 16.74 -4.01
C ALA A 70 -19.36 15.43 -4.33
N PRO A 71 -18.81 14.29 -3.86
CA PRO A 71 -19.62 13.25 -3.29
C PRO A 71 -19.27 13.02 -1.81
N SER A 72 -20.27 12.49 -1.11
CA SER A 72 -20.34 11.88 0.23
C SER A 72 -19.08 11.08 0.67
N PRO A 73 -18.93 10.71 1.96
CA PRO A 73 -17.77 9.98 2.44
C PRO A 73 -17.80 8.53 1.93
N SER A 74 -17.38 8.34 0.68
CA SER A 74 -16.83 7.08 0.23
C SER A 74 -15.42 7.02 0.81
N SER A 75 -15.25 6.25 1.88
CA SER A 75 -13.92 5.83 2.35
C SER A 75 -13.32 4.86 1.33
N GLU A 76 -13.06 5.34 0.12
CA GLU A 76 -12.20 4.69 -0.86
C GLU A 76 -10.93 5.53 -0.94
N GLY A 77 -10.00 5.24 -0.02
CA GLY A 77 -8.60 5.46 -0.36
C GLY A 77 -8.30 4.74 -1.68
N PRO A 78 -7.36 5.23 -2.50
CA PRO A 78 -7.13 4.68 -3.83
C PRO A 78 -6.91 3.16 -3.74
N SER A 79 -7.86 2.40 -4.27
CA SER A 79 -7.80 0.94 -4.31
C SER A 79 -6.62 0.53 -5.19
N ALA A 80 -5.69 -0.22 -4.64
CA ALA A 80 -4.51 -0.73 -5.33
C ALA A 80 -4.72 -2.19 -5.74
N ALA A 81 -4.04 -2.61 -6.81
CA ALA A 81 -3.99 -4.02 -7.21
C ALA A 81 -2.86 -4.72 -6.44
N PHE A 82 -3.11 -5.93 -5.96
CA PHE A 82 -2.14 -6.75 -5.26
C PHE A 82 -2.12 -8.15 -5.83
N LEU A 83 -0.93 -8.67 -6.07
CA LEU A 83 -0.70 -10.09 -6.30
C LEU A 83 -0.40 -10.75 -4.96
N VAL A 84 -1.19 -11.77 -4.61
CA VAL A 84 -0.98 -12.60 -3.42
C VAL A 84 -0.66 -14.02 -3.85
N ALA A 85 0.49 -14.54 -3.41
CA ALA A 85 0.92 -15.89 -3.73
C ALA A 85 1.17 -16.69 -2.45
N PHE A 86 0.51 -17.82 -2.30
CA PHE A 86 0.79 -18.81 -1.27
C PHE A 86 1.85 -19.79 -1.76
N GLY A 87 2.76 -20.18 -0.87
CA GLY A 87 3.89 -21.05 -1.25
C GLY A 87 3.47 -22.45 -1.71
N ARG A 88 2.29 -22.92 -1.28
CA ARG A 88 1.70 -24.22 -1.64
C ARG A 88 0.20 -24.22 -1.35
N ALA A 89 -0.53 -25.16 -1.96
CA ALA A 89 -1.87 -25.49 -1.51
C ALA A 89 -1.83 -26.21 -0.15
N SER A 90 -2.60 -25.70 0.79
CA SER A 90 -2.82 -26.29 2.11
C SER A 90 -4.17 -25.85 2.66
N SER A 91 -4.66 -26.50 3.72
CA SER A 91 -5.87 -26.06 4.40
C SER A 91 -5.74 -24.64 4.97
N GLU A 92 -4.52 -24.24 5.35
CA GLU A 92 -4.24 -22.94 5.96
C GLU A 92 -4.18 -21.85 4.89
N ALA A 93 -3.52 -22.15 3.77
CA ALA A 93 -3.56 -21.30 2.58
C ALA A 93 -4.99 -21.13 2.06
N SER A 94 -5.81 -22.20 2.08
CA SER A 94 -7.22 -22.11 1.66
C SER A 94 -8.05 -21.20 2.56
N LYS A 95 -7.88 -21.29 3.89
CA LYS A 95 -8.53 -20.37 4.85
C LYS A 95 -8.11 -18.91 4.61
N ALA A 96 -6.83 -18.68 4.30
CA ALA A 96 -6.33 -17.35 3.95
C ALA A 96 -6.89 -16.87 2.59
N ALA A 97 -6.99 -17.75 1.60
CA ALA A 97 -7.60 -17.47 0.31
C ALA A 97 -9.09 -17.11 0.45
N ASP A 98 -9.82 -17.74 1.37
CA ASP A 98 -11.22 -17.39 1.65
C ASP A 98 -11.39 -15.97 2.20
N ILE A 99 -10.35 -15.39 2.81
CA ILE A 99 -10.34 -13.97 3.21
C ILE A 99 -10.23 -13.09 1.96
N LEU A 100 -9.39 -13.48 0.99
CA LEU A 100 -9.21 -12.77 -0.28
C LEU A 100 -10.46 -12.83 -1.15
N ARG A 101 -11.10 -14.00 -1.25
CA ARG A 101 -12.32 -14.21 -2.05
C ARG A 101 -13.53 -13.39 -1.57
N ARG A 102 -13.50 -12.91 -0.33
CA ARG A 102 -14.53 -11.99 0.20
C ARG A 102 -14.32 -10.54 -0.23
N LEU A 103 -13.16 -10.21 -0.82
CA LEU A 103 -12.93 -8.89 -1.37
C LEU A 103 -13.74 -8.73 -2.67
N PRO A 104 -14.33 -7.55 -2.93
CA PRO A 104 -15.20 -7.33 -4.09
C PRO A 104 -14.52 -7.59 -5.43
N SER A 105 -13.20 -7.38 -5.49
CA SER A 105 -12.40 -7.55 -6.69
C SER A 105 -11.30 -8.55 -6.41
N CYS A 106 -11.66 -9.83 -6.37
CA CYS A 106 -10.74 -10.94 -6.23
C CYS A 106 -10.81 -11.81 -7.48
N HIS A 107 -9.67 -12.04 -8.10
CA HIS A 107 -9.52 -12.92 -9.25
C HIS A 107 -8.48 -13.99 -8.91
N GLU A 108 -8.89 -15.25 -8.98
CA GLU A 108 -8.03 -16.40 -8.71
C GLU A 108 -7.34 -16.80 -10.01
N ILE A 109 -6.02 -16.58 -10.09
CA ILE A 109 -5.21 -16.95 -11.27
C ILE A 109 -4.92 -18.45 -11.23
N THR A 110 -4.57 -18.95 -10.05
CA THR A 110 -4.38 -20.38 -9.77
C THR A 110 -4.83 -20.68 -8.33
N GLU A 111 -4.81 -21.95 -7.92
CA GLU A 111 -5.18 -22.36 -6.56
C GLU A 111 -4.36 -21.66 -5.44
N THR A 112 -3.17 -21.13 -5.77
CA THR A 112 -2.28 -20.45 -4.82
C THR A 112 -2.02 -18.99 -5.16
N VAL A 113 -2.47 -18.48 -6.31
CA VAL A 113 -2.14 -17.13 -6.78
C VAL A 113 -3.41 -16.34 -7.06
N PHE A 114 -3.53 -15.20 -6.40
CA PHE A 114 -4.70 -14.33 -6.42
C PHE A 114 -4.29 -12.93 -6.83
N LEU A 115 -5.06 -12.32 -7.73
CA LEU A 115 -5.03 -10.89 -7.98
C LEU A 115 -6.21 -10.26 -7.28
N VAL A 116 -5.96 -9.31 -6.38
CA VAL A 116 -7.02 -8.62 -5.65
C VAL A 116 -6.90 -7.12 -5.83
N ARG A 117 -8.02 -6.39 -5.79
CA ARG A 117 -8.01 -4.96 -5.51
C ARG A 117 -8.53 -4.69 -4.11
N ALA A 118 -7.77 -3.90 -3.36
CA ALA A 118 -8.12 -3.50 -2.01
C ALA A 118 -7.61 -2.09 -1.73
N ALA A 119 -8.31 -1.37 -0.85
CA ALA A 119 -7.74 -0.18 -0.23
C ALA A 119 -6.65 -0.59 0.76
N GLY A 120 -5.62 0.25 0.89
CA GLY A 120 -4.55 0.04 1.86
C GLY A 120 -3.21 -0.31 1.22
N SER A 121 -2.29 -0.80 2.06
CA SER A 121 -0.95 -1.22 1.66
C SER A 121 -0.80 -2.75 1.54
N ALA A 122 0.30 -3.20 0.95
CA ALA A 122 0.66 -4.62 0.91
C ALA A 122 0.81 -5.21 2.33
N ASP A 123 1.33 -4.42 3.28
CA ASP A 123 1.48 -4.85 4.67
C ASP A 123 0.13 -5.04 5.36
N GLU A 124 -0.82 -4.13 5.14
CA GLU A 124 -2.17 -4.24 5.69
C GLU A 124 -2.92 -5.46 5.12
N LEU A 125 -2.75 -5.73 3.82
CA LEU A 125 -3.33 -6.92 3.19
C LEU A 125 -2.66 -8.20 3.70
N ARG A 126 -1.34 -8.19 3.90
CA ARG A 126 -0.59 -9.30 4.52
C ARG A 126 -1.06 -9.56 5.94
N GLU A 127 -1.22 -8.52 6.77
CA GLU A 127 -1.73 -8.65 8.14
C GLU A 127 -3.12 -9.27 8.18
N ARG A 128 -3.99 -8.89 7.23
CA ARG A 128 -5.34 -9.42 7.10
C ARG A 128 -5.36 -10.94 6.87
N ILE A 129 -4.43 -11.46 6.07
CA ILE A 129 -4.35 -12.91 5.80
C ILE A 129 -3.47 -13.66 6.81
N ALA A 130 -2.55 -12.98 7.49
CA ALA A 130 -1.60 -13.60 8.41
C ALA A 130 -2.28 -14.33 9.57
N GLY A 131 -3.45 -13.88 10.02
CA GLY A 131 -4.22 -14.56 11.07
C GLY A 131 -4.66 -15.98 10.73
N ALA A 132 -4.71 -16.34 9.44
CA ALA A 132 -5.04 -17.68 8.97
C ALA A 132 -3.81 -18.56 8.68
N LEU A 133 -2.60 -17.98 8.73
CA LEU A 133 -1.36 -18.65 8.34
C LEU A 133 -0.46 -18.88 9.56
N PRO A 134 -0.09 -20.14 9.88
CA PRO A 134 0.95 -20.41 10.87
C PRO A 134 2.33 -19.99 10.34
N SER A 135 3.33 -19.89 11.22
CA SER A 135 4.70 -19.47 10.86
C SER A 135 5.43 -20.37 9.87
N THR A 136 4.92 -21.59 9.64
CA THR A 136 5.44 -22.55 8.65
C THR A 136 4.90 -22.29 7.24
N GLU A 137 3.79 -21.57 7.11
CA GLU A 137 3.24 -21.19 5.82
C GLU A 137 3.97 -19.98 5.24
N ARG A 138 4.07 -19.96 3.92
CA ARG A 138 4.68 -18.84 3.18
C ARG A 138 3.62 -18.16 2.35
N ALA A 139 3.55 -16.84 2.45
CA ALA A 139 2.73 -16.01 1.60
C ALA A 139 3.51 -14.76 1.20
N PHE A 140 3.33 -14.33 -0.04
CA PHE A 140 3.90 -13.11 -0.59
C PHE A 140 2.74 -12.19 -0.99
N VAL A 141 2.84 -10.92 -0.62
CA VAL A 141 1.91 -9.87 -1.06
C VAL A 141 2.74 -8.81 -1.76
N MET A 142 2.37 -8.49 -3.00
CA MET A 142 3.06 -7.52 -3.82
C MET A 142 2.05 -6.52 -4.37
N GLU A 143 2.33 -5.23 -4.25
CA GLU A 143 1.58 -4.21 -4.99
C GLU A 143 1.88 -4.36 -6.48
N ALA A 144 0.81 -4.55 -7.26
CA ALA A 144 0.86 -4.79 -8.70
C ALA A 144 0.27 -3.61 -9.50
N SER A 145 -0.18 -2.54 -8.85
CA SER A 145 -0.78 -1.37 -9.51
C SER A 145 0.14 -0.81 -10.60
N GLY A 146 -0.38 -0.70 -11.83
CA GLY A 146 0.36 -0.20 -12.98
C GLY A 146 1.48 -1.12 -13.50
N ALA A 147 1.60 -2.34 -12.96
CA ALA A 147 2.58 -3.31 -13.44
C ALA A 147 2.29 -3.73 -14.90
N ALA A 148 3.36 -3.96 -15.66
CA ALA A 148 3.24 -4.66 -16.93
C ALA A 148 2.95 -6.14 -16.67
N ILE A 149 2.05 -6.72 -17.46
CA ILE A 149 1.76 -8.15 -17.40
C ILE A 149 1.93 -8.80 -18.76
N ALA A 150 2.35 -10.06 -18.73
CA ALA A 150 2.35 -10.97 -19.86
C ALA A 150 1.82 -12.32 -19.36
N SER A 151 1.11 -13.03 -20.21
CA SER A 151 0.55 -14.33 -19.88
C SER A 151 0.67 -15.31 -21.03
N HIS A 152 0.62 -16.60 -20.70
CA HIS A 152 0.59 -17.69 -21.65
C HIS A 152 -0.40 -18.75 -21.14
N GLY A 153 -1.20 -19.33 -22.03
CA GLY A 153 -2.15 -20.38 -21.67
C GLY A 153 -3.44 -19.91 -20.97
N ILE A 154 -3.69 -18.59 -20.89
CA ILE A 154 -4.97 -18.02 -20.42
C ILE A 154 -5.76 -17.42 -21.59
N ALA A 155 -7.08 -17.34 -21.46
CA ALA A 155 -7.93 -16.75 -22.49
C ALA A 155 -7.68 -15.23 -22.62
N LEU A 156 -7.87 -14.67 -23.83
CA LEU A 156 -7.67 -13.23 -24.06
C LEU A 156 -8.57 -12.35 -23.19
N ALA A 157 -9.83 -12.77 -23.00
CA ALA A 157 -10.78 -12.06 -22.13
C ALA A 157 -10.28 -12.00 -20.68
N GLU A 158 -9.83 -13.14 -20.15
CA GLU A 158 -9.25 -13.25 -18.80
C GLU A 158 -7.98 -12.39 -18.66
N HIS A 159 -7.11 -12.39 -19.68
CA HIS A 159 -5.93 -11.50 -19.69
C HIS A 159 -6.31 -10.02 -19.60
N GLU A 160 -7.30 -9.57 -20.38
CA GLU A 160 -7.74 -8.17 -20.35
C GLU A 160 -8.44 -7.80 -19.04
N ASP A 161 -9.15 -8.73 -18.40
CA ASP A 161 -9.74 -8.53 -17.06
C ASP A 161 -8.64 -8.32 -16.00
N ILE A 162 -7.63 -9.20 -15.97
CA ILE A 162 -6.45 -9.08 -15.10
C ILE A 162 -5.73 -7.75 -15.36
N ARG A 163 -5.54 -7.39 -16.63
CA ARG A 163 -4.90 -6.13 -17.03
C ARG A 163 -5.67 -4.91 -16.54
N THR A 164 -7.00 -4.94 -16.66
CA THR A 164 -7.89 -3.87 -16.21
C THR A 164 -7.81 -3.72 -14.69
N MET A 165 -7.83 -4.85 -13.97
CA MET A 165 -7.64 -4.85 -12.51
C MET A 165 -6.31 -4.21 -12.11
N ILE A 166 -5.24 -4.39 -12.87
CA ILE A 166 -3.92 -3.82 -12.55
C ILE A 166 -3.82 -2.33 -12.87
N LYS A 167 -4.46 -1.86 -13.95
CA LYS A 167 -4.33 -0.48 -14.41
C LYS A 167 -5.12 0.56 -13.61
N GLY A 168 -6.19 0.16 -12.92
CA GLY A 168 -7.17 1.16 -12.43
C GLY A 168 -8.25 1.36 -13.48
N GLY A 169 -9.51 1.26 -13.05
CA GLY A 169 -10.64 1.78 -13.82
C GLY A 169 -10.62 3.31 -13.79
#